data_AF-M2SI39-F1
#
_entry.id   AF-M2SI39-F1
#
_cell.length_a   1.000
_cell.length_b   1.000
_cell.length_c   1.000
_cell.angle_alpha   90.00
_cell.angle_beta   90.00
_cell.angle_gamma   90.00
#
_symmetry.space_group_name_H-M   'P 1'
#
loop_
_entity.id
_entity.type
_entity.pdbx_description
1 polymer ?
#
loop_
_entity_poly.entity_id
_entity_poly.type
_entity_poly.pdbx_seq_one_letter_code
_entity_poly.pdbx_strand_id
1 'polypeptide(L)'
;TGKSYVGSSANLSKRFYQYYNYNHIADTKRNMRIDRALLKYGYSKFKLEILEYCEISNLIEREQYYLDLLKPEYNILLRAGSSLGFKHSEKTKLRMKTKTPEHLIKIKNNIAKLNASPFPADVRAKITAGMIKFNVLTKSKKVVFTNIETNEKLVFNSFRDASLNMKISRNTINKYLVSKEIYGKYKITLT
;
A
#
# COMPACT_ATOMS: atom_id res chain seq x y z
N THR A 1 21.46 17.49 -28.49
CA THR A 1 22.51 17.62 -27.46
C THR A 1 23.31 16.33 -27.24
N GLY A 2 22.95 15.18 -27.83
CA GLY A 2 23.75 13.94 -27.72
C GLY A 2 23.74 13.26 -26.34
N LYS A 3 23.21 13.94 -25.31
CA LYS A 3 23.19 13.47 -23.93
C LYS A 3 22.31 12.24 -23.75
N SER A 4 22.73 11.34 -22.85
CA SER A 4 22.06 10.04 -22.67
C SER A 4 21.78 9.71 -21.20
N TYR A 5 20.94 8.69 -21.00
CA TYR A 5 20.62 8.06 -19.72
C TYR A 5 20.67 6.55 -19.89
N VAL A 6 21.28 5.84 -18.96
CA VAL A 6 21.32 4.38 -18.91
C VAL A 6 20.65 3.91 -17.61
N GLY A 7 19.85 2.85 -17.69
CA GLY A 7 19.34 2.17 -16.51
C GLY A 7 18.91 0.75 -16.83
N SER A 8 18.89 -0.11 -15.82
CA SER A 8 18.44 -1.50 -15.95
C SER A 8 17.04 -1.72 -15.40
N SER A 9 16.39 -2.83 -15.79
CA SER A 9 15.15 -3.28 -15.18
C SER A 9 14.88 -4.77 -15.44
N ALA A 10 14.38 -5.46 -14.42
CA ALA A 10 13.84 -6.82 -14.58
C ALA A 10 12.48 -6.85 -15.33
N ASN A 11 11.81 -5.70 -15.48
CA ASN A 11 10.55 -5.59 -16.21
C ASN A 11 10.50 -4.26 -16.98
N LEU A 12 10.85 -4.33 -18.27
CA LEU A 12 10.90 -3.16 -19.15
C LEU A 12 9.54 -2.49 -19.31
N SER A 13 8.43 -3.24 -19.38
CA SER A 13 7.08 -2.66 -19.51
C SER A 13 6.76 -1.73 -18.34
N LYS A 14 7.06 -2.17 -17.11
CA LYS A 14 6.91 -1.33 -15.90
C LYS A 14 7.84 -0.12 -15.93
N ARG A 15 9.08 -0.29 -16.39
CA ARG A 15 10.05 0.80 -16.51
C ARG A 15 9.61 1.84 -17.52
N PHE A 16 9.10 1.44 -18.68
CA PHE A 16 8.60 2.35 -19.71
C PHE A 16 7.36 3.08 -19.23
N TYR A 17 6.40 2.37 -18.60
CA TYR A 17 5.22 2.99 -18.03
C TYR A 17 5.57 4.15 -17.07
N GLN A 18 6.62 3.98 -16.25
CA GLN A 18 7.11 5.04 -15.37
C GLN A 18 7.55 6.28 -16.14
N TYR A 19 8.36 6.12 -17.20
CA TYR A 19 8.87 7.24 -17.98
C TYR A 19 7.81 7.91 -18.86
N TYR A 20 6.78 7.19 -19.30
CA TYR A 20 5.68 7.75 -20.09
C TYR A 20 4.51 8.29 -19.25
N ASN A 21 4.56 8.13 -17.93
CA ASN A 21 3.55 8.66 -17.03
C ASN A 21 3.95 10.04 -16.52
N TYR A 22 3.21 11.08 -16.94
CA TYR A 22 3.45 12.46 -16.52
C TYR A 22 3.49 12.62 -14.99
N ASN A 23 2.53 12.03 -14.27
CA ASN A 23 2.46 12.14 -12.81
C ASN A 23 3.69 11.50 -12.13
N HIS A 24 4.31 10.51 -12.78
CA HIS A 24 5.51 9.87 -12.27
C HIS A 24 6.76 10.74 -12.50
N ILE A 25 6.96 11.27 -13.71
CA ILE A 25 8.16 12.08 -14.01
C ILE A 25 8.06 13.52 -13.47
N ALA A 26 6.86 14.02 -13.19
CA ALA A 26 6.62 15.34 -12.62
C ALA A 26 6.59 15.35 -11.07
N ASP A 27 6.73 14.20 -10.41
CA ASP A 27 6.80 14.15 -8.95
C ASP A 27 8.05 14.90 -8.44
N THR A 28 7.85 15.93 -7.63
CA THR A 28 8.93 16.76 -7.06
C THR A 28 9.87 15.98 -6.14
N LYS A 29 9.43 14.82 -5.62
CA LYS A 29 10.29 13.90 -4.86
C LYS A 29 11.29 13.17 -5.75
N ARG A 30 10.99 13.05 -7.05
CA ARG A 30 11.85 12.38 -8.04
C ARG A 30 12.80 13.38 -8.67
N ASN A 31 13.97 13.50 -8.07
CA ASN A 31 14.95 14.50 -8.47
C ASN A 31 15.88 14.02 -9.61
N MET A 32 15.36 13.26 -10.59
CA MET A 32 16.17 12.67 -11.67
C MET A 32 16.40 13.65 -12.83
N ARG A 33 17.64 13.72 -13.35
CA ARG A 33 17.98 14.64 -14.46
C ARG A 33 17.24 14.28 -15.76
N ILE A 34 17.09 12.99 -16.05
CA ILE A 34 16.35 12.50 -17.22
C ILE A 34 14.87 12.90 -17.17
N ASP A 35 14.21 12.78 -16.02
CA ASP A 35 12.79 13.17 -15.84
C ASP A 35 12.59 14.65 -16.18
N ARG A 36 13.47 15.54 -15.67
CA ARG A 36 13.42 16.98 -16.00
C ARG A 36 13.72 17.26 -17.47
N ALA A 37 14.62 16.51 -18.08
CA ALA A 37 14.98 16.69 -19.48
C ALA A 37 13.82 16.27 -20.41
N LEU A 38 13.13 15.17 -20.09
CA LEU A 38 11.92 14.73 -20.79
C LEU A 38 10.81 15.76 -20.67
N LEU A 39 10.57 16.31 -19.46
CA LEU A 39 9.57 17.36 -19.25
C LEU A 39 9.90 18.66 -20.00
N LYS A 40 11.18 19.06 -20.03
CA LYS A 40 11.61 20.32 -20.64
C LYS A 40 11.64 20.29 -22.17
N TYR A 41 12.11 19.19 -22.76
CA TYR A 41 12.37 19.11 -24.20
C TYR A 41 11.36 18.23 -24.95
N GLY A 42 10.53 17.45 -24.24
CA GLY A 42 9.55 16.54 -24.82
C GLY A 42 10.17 15.27 -25.38
N TYR A 43 9.35 14.21 -25.49
CA TYR A 43 9.81 12.89 -25.94
C TYR A 43 10.32 12.87 -27.38
N SER A 44 9.86 13.76 -28.26
CA SER A 44 10.28 13.83 -29.67
C SER A 44 11.76 14.19 -29.85
N LYS A 45 12.42 14.68 -28.80
CA LYS A 45 13.87 14.96 -28.76
C LYS A 45 14.70 13.83 -28.17
N PHE A 46 14.07 12.71 -27.81
CA PHE A 46 14.71 11.53 -27.24
C PHE A 46 14.46 10.30 -28.13
N LYS A 47 15.41 9.38 -28.12
CA LYS A 47 15.29 8.04 -28.67
C LYS A 47 15.44 7.05 -27.54
N LEU A 48 14.59 6.03 -27.51
CA LEU A 48 14.71 4.90 -26.59
C LEU A 48 15.33 3.72 -27.33
N GLU A 49 16.36 3.13 -26.74
CA GLU A 49 17.05 1.96 -27.29
C GLU A 49 17.25 0.92 -26.18
N ILE A 50 17.08 -0.35 -26.52
CA ILE A 50 17.40 -1.48 -25.64
C ILE A 50 18.82 -1.90 -25.98
N LEU A 51 19.77 -1.67 -25.07
CA LEU A 51 21.18 -1.95 -25.30
C LEU A 51 21.50 -3.44 -25.23
N GLU A 52 20.87 -4.17 -24.30
CA GLU A 52 21.14 -5.59 -24.05
C GLU A 52 19.96 -6.25 -23.33
N TYR A 53 19.69 -7.52 -23.66
CA TYR A 53 18.88 -8.41 -22.83
C TYR A 53 19.83 -9.32 -22.03
N CYS A 54 19.66 -9.36 -20.71
CA CYS A 54 20.47 -10.18 -19.83
C CYS A 54 19.62 -10.83 -18.73
N GLU A 55 20.21 -11.81 -18.06
CA GLU A 55 19.62 -12.42 -16.86
C GLU A 55 19.42 -11.38 -15.74
N ILE A 56 18.40 -11.58 -14.91
CA ILE A 56 18.06 -10.66 -13.81
C ILE A 56 19.22 -10.52 -12.82
N SER A 57 19.98 -11.60 -12.60
CA SER A 57 21.15 -11.61 -11.72
C SER A 57 22.26 -10.65 -12.19
N ASN A 58 22.32 -10.36 -13.48
CA ASN A 58 23.42 -9.61 -14.10
C ASN A 58 23.05 -8.14 -14.35
N LEU A 59 21.81 -7.72 -14.06
CA LEU A 59 21.32 -6.37 -14.40
C LEU A 59 22.23 -5.25 -13.91
N ILE A 60 22.74 -5.35 -12.68
CA ILE A 60 23.57 -4.31 -12.07
C ILE A 60 24.98 -4.29 -12.66
N GLU A 61 25.53 -5.47 -12.96
CA GLU A 61 26.82 -5.59 -13.63
C GLU A 61 26.75 -4.99 -15.04
N ARG A 62 25.71 -5.32 -15.80
CA ARG A 62 25.51 -4.80 -17.17
C ARG A 62 25.18 -3.32 -17.18
N GLU A 63 24.39 -2.83 -16.23
CA GLU A 63 24.18 -1.39 -16.05
C GLU A 63 25.51 -0.68 -15.80
N GLN A 64 26.35 -1.19 -14.89
CA GLN A 64 27.65 -0.60 -14.60
C GLN A 64 28.55 -0.58 -15.84
N TYR A 65 28.60 -1.68 -16.59
CA TYR A 65 29.36 -1.76 -17.85
C TYR A 65 28.98 -0.61 -18.81
N TYR A 66 27.69 -0.38 -19.04
CA TYR A 66 27.24 0.70 -19.93
C TYR A 66 27.41 2.10 -19.33
N LEU A 67 27.34 2.27 -18.00
CA LEU A 67 27.66 3.54 -17.35
C LEU A 67 29.14 3.91 -17.57
N ASP A 68 30.05 2.94 -17.41
CA ASP A 68 31.49 3.15 -17.56
C ASP A 68 31.89 3.38 -19.02
N LEU A 69 31.24 2.66 -19.95
CA LEU A 69 31.46 2.77 -21.38
C LEU A 69 30.94 4.10 -21.97
N LEU A 70 29.68 4.45 -21.67
CA LEU A 70 28.98 5.55 -22.34
C LEU A 70 29.04 6.88 -21.57
N LYS A 71 29.31 6.83 -20.26
CA LYS A 71 29.37 7.99 -19.35
C LYS A 71 28.17 8.96 -19.51
N PRO A 72 26.93 8.45 -19.38
CA PRO A 72 25.71 9.23 -19.64
C PRO A 72 25.52 10.40 -18.65
N GLU A 73 25.20 11.59 -19.16
CA GLU A 73 25.16 12.83 -18.39
C GLU A 73 23.89 13.01 -17.55
N TYR A 74 22.81 12.30 -17.93
CA TYR A 74 21.56 12.31 -17.16
C TYR A 74 21.58 11.32 -15.99
N ASN A 75 22.57 10.44 -15.88
CA ASN A 75 22.78 9.63 -14.69
C ASN A 75 23.36 10.51 -13.56
N ILE A 76 22.76 10.42 -12.36
CA ILE A 76 23.25 11.15 -11.17
C ILE A 76 24.28 10.28 -10.43
N LEU A 77 24.00 8.98 -10.34
CA LEU A 77 24.89 8.01 -9.72
C LEU A 77 25.79 7.41 -10.79
N LEU A 78 27.10 7.38 -10.50
CA LEU A 78 28.11 6.75 -11.36
C LEU A 78 28.24 5.26 -11.12
N ARG A 79 27.79 4.80 -9.94
CA ARG A 79 27.76 3.38 -9.58
C ARG A 79 26.33 2.86 -9.67
N ALA A 80 26.13 1.80 -10.45
CA ALA A 80 24.87 1.08 -10.52
C ALA A 80 24.54 0.44 -9.16
N GLY A 81 23.26 0.35 -8.83
CA GLY A 81 22.83 -0.18 -7.55
C GLY A 81 21.34 -0.53 -7.55
N SER A 82 20.98 -1.48 -6.70
CA SER A 82 19.60 -1.90 -6.51
C SER A 82 19.32 -2.21 -5.05
N SER A 83 18.13 -1.82 -4.60
CA SER A 83 17.60 -2.25 -3.30
C SER A 83 16.91 -3.62 -3.37
N LEU A 84 16.87 -4.26 -4.55
CA LEU A 84 16.30 -5.59 -4.71
C LEU A 84 17.09 -6.59 -3.86
N GLY A 85 16.38 -7.29 -2.98
CA GLY A 85 17.00 -8.25 -2.05
C GLY A 85 17.73 -7.63 -0.85
N PHE A 86 17.78 -6.30 -0.73
CA PHE A 86 18.41 -5.63 0.41
C PHE A 86 17.64 -5.93 1.71
N LYS A 87 18.33 -6.49 2.70
CA LYS A 87 17.78 -6.78 4.03
C LYS A 87 18.29 -5.75 5.04
N HIS A 88 17.36 -5.05 5.69
CA HIS A 88 17.72 -4.15 6.80
C HIS A 88 18.28 -4.93 8.00
N SER A 89 19.24 -4.33 8.71
CA SER A 89 19.76 -4.87 9.96
C SER A 89 18.69 -4.92 11.06
N GLU A 90 18.82 -5.85 12.02
CA GLU A 90 17.88 -5.97 13.15
C GLU A 90 17.78 -4.67 13.95
N LYS A 91 18.90 -3.96 14.14
CA LYS A 91 18.91 -2.62 14.75
C LYS A 91 18.03 -1.63 13.99
N THR A 92 18.08 -1.65 12.66
CA THR A 92 17.25 -0.77 11.82
C THR A 92 15.77 -1.15 11.91
N LYS A 93 15.46 -2.45 11.86
CA LYS A 93 14.09 -2.96 12.04
C LYS A 93 13.51 -2.56 13.39
N LEU A 94 14.29 -2.69 14.47
CA LEU A 94 13.87 -2.29 15.81
C LEU A 94 13.59 -0.79 15.89
N ARG A 95 14.48 0.04 15.34
CA ARG A 95 14.29 1.50 15.28
C ARG A 95 13.06 1.91 14.46
N MET A 96 12.71 1.15 13.41
CA MET A 96 11.48 1.36 12.64
C MET A 96 10.23 0.90 13.40
N LYS A 97 10.36 -0.10 14.29
CA LYS A 97 9.26 -0.60 15.13
C LYS A 97 8.98 0.33 16.31
N THR A 98 10.01 0.91 16.92
CA THR A 98 9.86 1.80 18.08
C THR A 98 9.37 3.17 17.65
N LYS A 99 8.22 3.59 18.19
CA LYS A 99 7.67 4.93 17.97
C LYS A 99 8.18 5.84 19.08
N THR A 100 8.80 6.95 18.72
CA THR A 100 9.19 7.96 19.71
C THR A 100 7.95 8.59 20.36
N PRO A 101 8.04 9.11 21.60
CA PRO A 101 6.94 9.84 22.24
C PRO A 101 6.37 10.96 21.37
N GLU A 102 7.24 11.72 20.70
CA GLU A 102 6.86 12.77 19.74
C GLU A 102 6.01 12.23 18.58
N HIS A 103 6.40 11.09 18.02
CA HIS A 103 5.67 10.46 16.95
C HIS A 103 4.28 10.00 17.41
N LEU A 104 4.18 9.50 18.65
CA LEU A 104 2.89 9.14 19.26
C LEU A 104 1.98 10.36 19.46
N ILE A 105 2.53 11.49 19.92
CA ILE A 105 1.80 12.75 20.05
C ILE A 105 1.29 13.21 18.68
N LYS A 106 2.13 13.14 17.64
CA LYS A 106 1.75 13.49 16.27
C LYS A 106 0.61 12.61 15.75
N ILE A 107 0.67 11.30 16.01
CA ILE A 107 -0.42 10.38 15.66
C ILE A 107 -1.73 10.76 16.37
N LYS A 108 -1.67 11.00 17.70
CA LYS A 108 -2.85 11.40 18.48
C LYS A 108 -3.48 12.68 17.93
N ASN A 109 -2.67 13.69 17.64
CA ASN A 109 -3.14 14.96 17.09
C ASN A 109 -3.78 14.78 15.71
N ASN A 110 -3.20 13.96 14.84
CA ASN A 110 -3.79 13.67 13.53
C ASN A 110 -5.14 12.95 13.66
N ILE A 111 -5.25 11.98 14.57
CA ILE A 111 -6.54 11.29 14.85
C ILE A 111 -7.57 12.28 15.39
N ALA A 112 -7.18 13.17 16.31
CA ALA A 112 -8.07 14.20 16.84
C ALA A 112 -8.59 15.13 15.74
N LYS A 113 -7.70 15.60 14.85
CA LYS A 113 -8.09 16.43 13.68
C LYS A 113 -9.07 15.72 12.76
N LEU A 114 -8.84 14.44 12.47
CA LEU A 114 -9.75 13.63 11.65
C LEU A 114 -11.13 13.46 12.32
N ASN A 115 -11.15 13.26 13.64
CA ASN A 115 -12.39 13.10 14.39
C ASN A 115 -13.14 14.43 14.62
N ALA A 116 -12.44 15.57 14.61
CA ALA A 116 -13.02 16.90 14.81
C ALA A 116 -13.88 17.37 13.62
N SER A 117 -13.70 16.80 12.43
CA SER A 117 -14.54 17.04 11.26
C SER A 117 -15.35 15.77 10.91
N PRO A 118 -16.27 15.33 11.78
CA PRO A 118 -17.06 14.15 11.52
C PRO A 118 -18.03 14.40 10.37
N PHE A 119 -18.21 13.42 9.49
CA PHE A 119 -19.36 13.43 8.58
C PHE A 119 -20.67 13.59 9.38
N PRO A 120 -21.65 14.35 8.86
CA PRO A 120 -23.00 14.41 9.42
C PRO A 120 -23.61 13.02 9.62
N ALA A 121 -24.52 12.88 10.59
CA ALA A 121 -25.08 11.59 10.99
C ALA A 121 -25.79 10.87 9.83
N ASP A 122 -26.49 11.61 8.97
CA ASP A 122 -27.17 11.10 7.77
C ASP A 122 -26.17 10.58 6.72
N VAL A 123 -25.07 11.30 6.49
CA VAL A 123 -24.00 10.86 5.58
C VAL A 123 -23.35 9.59 6.12
N ARG A 124 -23.09 9.51 7.44
CA ARG A 124 -22.56 8.29 8.07
C ARG A 124 -23.50 7.09 7.94
N ALA A 125 -24.81 7.32 8.06
CA ALA A 125 -25.81 6.28 7.88
C ALA A 125 -25.82 5.76 6.43
N LYS A 126 -25.78 6.66 5.44
CA LYS A 126 -25.67 6.30 4.01
C LYS A 126 -24.42 5.47 3.71
N ILE A 127 -23.26 5.90 4.21
CA ILE A 127 -21.99 5.15 4.06
C ILE A 127 -22.11 3.76 4.69
N THR A 128 -22.70 3.68 5.89
CA THR A 128 -22.89 2.42 6.62
C THR A 128 -23.81 1.47 5.86
N ALA A 129 -24.95 1.95 5.35
CA ALA A 129 -25.89 1.18 4.55
C ALA A 129 -25.25 0.68 3.24
N GLY A 130 -24.50 1.54 2.55
CA GLY A 130 -23.76 1.18 1.35
C GLY A 130 -22.76 0.04 1.60
N MET A 131 -22.05 0.10 2.73
CA MET A 131 -21.08 -0.94 3.11
C MET A 131 -21.76 -2.27 3.45
N ILE A 132 -22.92 -2.25 4.10
CA ILE A 132 -23.71 -3.48 4.38
C ILE A 132 -24.18 -4.08 3.06
N LYS A 133 -24.73 -3.28 2.16
CA LYS A 133 -25.17 -3.74 0.84
C LYS A 133 -24.01 -4.36 0.04
N PHE A 134 -22.84 -3.72 0.07
CA PHE A 134 -21.64 -4.24 -0.58
C PHE A 134 -21.20 -5.59 0.00
N ASN A 135 -21.20 -5.74 1.32
CA ASN A 135 -20.87 -7.00 2.00
C ASN A 135 -21.82 -8.14 1.62
N VAL A 136 -23.12 -7.83 1.49
CA VAL A 136 -24.13 -8.80 1.03
C VAL A 136 -23.83 -9.21 -0.42
N LEU A 137 -23.58 -8.26 -1.32
CA LEU A 137 -23.26 -8.53 -2.73
C LEU A 137 -21.99 -9.37 -2.90
N THR A 138 -20.96 -9.10 -2.07
CA THR A 138 -19.67 -9.79 -2.13
C THR A 138 -19.62 -11.10 -1.33
N LYS A 139 -20.75 -11.54 -0.76
CA LYS A 139 -20.86 -12.79 0.01
C LYS A 139 -19.80 -12.89 1.12
N SER A 140 -19.61 -11.82 1.89
CA SER A 140 -18.68 -11.83 3.02
C SER A 140 -19.04 -12.92 4.04
N LYS A 141 -18.04 -13.42 4.77
CA LYS A 141 -18.24 -14.41 5.85
C LYS A 141 -19.33 -13.93 6.80
N LYS A 142 -20.33 -14.78 7.02
CA LYS A 142 -21.45 -14.50 7.91
C LYS A 142 -21.01 -14.70 9.35
N VAL A 143 -21.57 -13.92 10.26
CA VAL A 143 -21.30 -14.02 11.70
C VAL A 143 -22.50 -14.68 12.34
N VAL A 144 -22.27 -15.76 13.09
CA VAL A 144 -23.32 -16.54 13.74
C VAL A 144 -23.18 -16.42 15.26
N PHE A 145 -24.27 -16.05 15.93
CA PHE A 145 -24.39 -16.05 17.37
C PHE A 145 -25.26 -17.25 17.74
N THR A 146 -24.66 -18.25 18.38
CA THR A 146 -25.40 -19.44 18.87
C THR A 146 -25.64 -19.29 20.36
N ASN A 147 -26.90 -19.26 20.78
CA ASN A 147 -27.25 -19.27 22.20
C ASN A 147 -26.90 -20.64 22.79
N ILE A 148 -26.12 -20.66 23.86
CA ILE A 148 -25.66 -21.91 24.49
C ILE A 148 -26.77 -22.67 25.23
N GLU A 149 -27.83 -21.99 25.66
CA GLU A 149 -28.93 -22.60 26.42
C GLU A 149 -30.01 -23.17 25.50
N THR A 150 -30.39 -22.40 24.46
CA THR A 150 -31.51 -22.74 23.57
C THR A 150 -31.08 -23.31 22.22
N ASN A 151 -29.78 -23.32 21.91
CA ASN A 151 -29.21 -23.63 20.59
C ASN A 151 -29.74 -22.77 19.43
N GLU A 152 -30.43 -21.67 19.72
CA GLU A 152 -30.94 -20.73 18.73
C GLU A 152 -29.77 -20.00 18.05
N LYS A 153 -29.86 -19.82 16.72
CA LYS A 153 -28.81 -19.21 15.90
C LYS A 153 -29.28 -17.92 15.26
N LEU A 154 -28.59 -16.83 15.56
CA LEU A 154 -28.74 -15.55 14.86
C LEU A 154 -27.61 -15.42 13.83
N VAL A 155 -27.97 -15.27 12.56
CA VAL A 155 -27.03 -15.24 11.44
C VAL A 155 -27.03 -13.85 10.81
N PHE A 156 -25.87 -13.22 10.72
CA PHE A 156 -25.67 -11.89 10.15
C PHE A 156 -24.75 -11.97 8.94
N ASN A 157 -24.99 -11.11 7.94
CA ASN A 157 -24.24 -11.17 6.69
C ASN A 157 -22.80 -10.64 6.82
N SER A 158 -22.49 -9.89 7.88
CA SER A 158 -21.14 -9.39 8.15
C SER A 158 -20.97 -8.97 9.60
N PHE A 159 -19.72 -8.70 10.01
CA PHE A 159 -19.42 -8.11 11.32
C PHE A 159 -20.13 -6.77 11.57
N ARG A 160 -20.30 -5.95 10.52
CA ARG A 160 -20.97 -4.65 10.65
C ARG A 160 -22.48 -4.83 10.87
N ASP A 161 -23.08 -5.77 10.15
CA ASP A 161 -24.47 -6.17 10.31
C ASP A 161 -24.74 -6.70 11.73
N ALA A 162 -23.91 -7.65 12.19
CA ALA A 162 -23.97 -8.15 13.57
C ALA A 162 -23.79 -7.05 14.62
N SER A 163 -22.83 -6.15 14.42
CA SER A 163 -22.52 -5.06 15.35
C SER A 163 -23.70 -4.11 15.55
N LEU A 164 -24.44 -3.79 14.48
CA LEU A 164 -25.60 -2.91 14.54
C LEU A 164 -26.80 -3.61 15.20
N ASN A 165 -27.11 -4.83 14.80
CA ASN A 165 -28.26 -5.57 15.32
C ASN A 165 -28.07 -5.99 16.79
N MET A 166 -26.87 -6.47 17.15
CA MET A 166 -26.56 -6.90 18.51
C MET A 166 -26.14 -5.73 19.42
N LYS A 167 -25.98 -4.52 18.88
CA LYS A 167 -25.49 -3.33 19.61
C LYS A 167 -24.16 -3.55 20.33
N ILE A 168 -23.27 -4.33 19.71
CA ILE A 168 -21.92 -4.64 20.22
C ILE A 168 -20.87 -4.12 19.26
N SER A 169 -19.70 -3.70 19.78
CA SER A 169 -18.64 -3.21 18.91
C SER A 169 -18.06 -4.34 18.04
N ARG A 170 -17.67 -4.04 16.80
CA ARG A 170 -16.98 -4.99 15.91
C ARG A 170 -15.72 -5.58 16.54
N ASN A 171 -15.01 -4.80 17.35
CA ASN A 171 -13.81 -5.25 18.07
C ASN A 171 -14.17 -6.30 19.13
N THR A 172 -15.29 -6.13 19.81
CA THR A 172 -15.82 -7.11 20.76
C THR A 172 -16.14 -8.41 20.03
N ILE A 173 -16.89 -8.37 18.92
CA ILE A 173 -17.19 -9.56 18.10
C ILE A 173 -15.90 -10.28 17.71
N ASN A 174 -14.90 -9.54 17.21
CA ASN A 174 -13.63 -10.12 16.79
C ASN A 174 -12.84 -10.71 17.97
N LYS A 175 -12.85 -10.06 19.14
CA LYS A 175 -12.20 -10.57 20.35
C LYS A 175 -12.75 -11.95 20.70
N TYR A 176 -14.07 -12.08 20.85
CA TYR A 176 -14.72 -13.33 21.26
C TYR A 176 -14.68 -14.40 20.16
N LEU A 177 -14.64 -14.00 18.89
CA LEU A 177 -14.41 -14.94 17.78
C LEU A 177 -13.00 -15.55 17.84
N VAL A 178 -11.98 -14.74 18.14
CA VAL A 178 -10.57 -15.20 18.22
C VAL A 178 -10.32 -15.99 19.50
N SER A 179 -10.79 -15.49 20.66
CA SER A 179 -10.61 -16.18 21.94
C SER A 179 -11.46 -17.45 22.05
N LYS A 180 -12.53 -17.57 21.23
CA LYS A 180 -13.54 -18.65 21.29
C LYS A 180 -14.30 -18.70 22.62
N GLU A 181 -14.19 -17.65 23.42
CA GLU A 181 -14.95 -17.48 24.66
C GLU A 181 -16.41 -17.13 24.37
N ILE A 182 -17.26 -17.31 25.37
CA ILE A 182 -18.68 -17.01 25.29
C ILE A 182 -18.89 -15.52 25.59
N TYR A 183 -19.63 -14.83 24.72
CA TYR A 183 -20.07 -13.45 24.96
C TYR A 183 -21.48 -13.48 25.59
N GLY A 184 -21.56 -13.26 26.90
CA GLY A 184 -22.81 -13.42 27.65
C GLY A 184 -23.30 -14.87 27.56
N LYS A 185 -24.35 -15.11 26.75
CA LYS A 185 -24.90 -16.44 26.45
C LYS A 185 -24.67 -16.90 25.01
N TYR A 186 -23.85 -16.19 24.24
CA TYR A 186 -23.66 -16.46 22.82
C TYR A 186 -22.24 -16.93 22.50
N LYS A 187 -22.14 -18.06 21.81
CA LYS A 187 -20.94 -18.50 21.12
C LYS A 187 -20.91 -17.88 19.72
N ILE A 188 -19.86 -17.14 19.40
CA ILE A 188 -19.72 -16.44 18.12
C ILE A 188 -18.86 -17.28 17.17
N THR A 189 -19.37 -17.55 15.97
CA THR A 189 -18.65 -18.27 14.90
C THR A 189 -18.80 -17.58 13.55
N LEU A 190 -18.00 -18.01 12.57
CA LEU A 190 -18.13 -17.59 11.18
C LEU A 190 -18.65 -18.75 10.32
N THR A 191 -19.44 -18.43 9.30
CA THR A 191 -19.90 -19.36 8.26
C THR A 191 -19.70 -18.75 6.88
#